data_AF-A0A3C0PHJ8-F1
#
_entry.id   AF-A0A3C0PHJ8-F1
#
_cell.length_a   1.000
_cell.length_b   1.000
_cell.length_c   1.000
_cell.angle_alpha   90.00
_cell.angle_beta   90.00
_cell.angle_gamma   90.00
#
_symmetry.space_group_name_H-M   'P 1'
#
loop_
_entity.id
_entity.type
_entity.pdbx_description
1 polymer ?
#
loop_
_entity_poly.entity_id
_entity_poly.type
_entity_poly.pdbx_seq_one_letter_code
_entity_poly.pdbx_strand_id
1 'polypeptide(L)'
;DDNAKPFDWAVEFDSWVKSVIDSRNFEDLLSYEKMGRSAKLSVPTVDHYVPLLYTLGAAGKDEPVEYFHEGFDYSTLSMRCLKAG
;
A
#
# COMPACT_ATOMS: atom_id res chain seq x y z
N ASP A 1 11.73 2.27 17.55
CA ASP A 1 12.96 1.81 16.89
C ASP A 1 12.62 1.66 15.42
N ASP A 2 13.50 2.12 14.56
CA ASP A 2 13.32 2.07 13.11
C ASP A 2 13.30 0.62 12.62
N ASN A 3 13.86 -0.33 13.38
CA ASN A 3 13.83 -1.77 13.07
C ASN A 3 12.87 -2.60 13.95
N ALA A 4 11.88 -1.94 14.57
CA ALA A 4 10.92 -2.65 15.41
C ALA A 4 10.08 -3.64 14.58
N LYS A 5 9.86 -4.84 15.12
CA LYS A 5 9.03 -5.87 14.45
C LYS A 5 7.66 -5.28 14.10
N PRO A 6 7.20 -5.38 12.85
CA PRO A 6 5.91 -4.84 12.47
C PRO A 6 4.76 -5.64 13.07
N PHE A 7 3.62 -4.97 13.28
CA PHE A 7 2.40 -5.64 13.65
C PHE A 7 1.84 -6.45 12.47
N ASP A 8 1.26 -7.61 12.76
CA ASP A 8 0.73 -8.50 11.72
C ASP A 8 -0.31 -7.82 10.82
N TRP A 9 -1.18 -6.97 11.39
CA TRP A 9 -2.19 -6.22 10.64
C TRP A 9 -1.59 -5.19 9.67
N ALA A 10 -0.41 -4.64 9.99
CA ALA A 10 0.28 -3.68 9.13
C ALA A 10 0.93 -4.41 7.94
N VAL A 11 1.56 -5.56 8.20
CA VAL A 11 2.12 -6.44 7.17
C VAL A 11 1.02 -6.98 6.26
N GLU A 12 -0.11 -7.38 6.83
CA GLU A 12 -1.27 -7.89 6.10
C GLU A 12 -1.81 -6.84 5.11
N PHE A 13 -2.05 -5.61 5.57
CA PHE A 13 -2.54 -4.53 4.72
C PHE A 13 -1.56 -4.17 3.61
N ASP A 14 -0.28 -3.98 3.95
CA ASP A 14 0.76 -3.66 2.96
C ASP A 14 0.91 -4.75 1.88
N SER A 15 0.90 -6.02 2.30
CA SER A 15 0.99 -7.16 1.38
C SER A 15 -0.24 -7.26 0.48
N TRP A 16 -1.43 -7.00 1.04
CA TRP A 16 -2.67 -6.96 0.29
C TRP A 16 -2.65 -5.82 -0.75
N VAL A 17 -2.21 -4.60 -0.36
CA VAL A 17 -2.06 -3.47 -1.29
C VAL A 17 -1.14 -3.85 -2.45
N LYS A 18 0.03 -4.43 -2.18
CA LYS A 18 0.96 -4.90 -3.22
C LYS A 18 0.28 -5.90 -4.17
N SER A 19 -0.38 -6.92 -3.61
CA SER A 19 -1.09 -7.94 -4.41
C SER A 19 -2.19 -7.35 -5.30
N VAL A 20 -2.91 -6.35 -4.82
CA VAL A 20 -3.98 -5.68 -5.58
C VAL A 20 -3.39 -4.84 -6.72
N ILE A 21 -2.25 -4.19 -6.49
CA ILE A 21 -1.51 -3.46 -7.53
C ILE A 21 -0.96 -4.42 -8.59
N ASP A 22 -0.30 -5.51 -8.17
CA ASP A 22 0.30 -6.51 -9.06
C ASP A 22 -0.75 -7.20 -9.95
N SER A 23 -1.97 -7.40 -9.42
CA SER A 23 -3.11 -7.93 -10.18
C SER A 23 -3.88 -6.88 -10.97
N ARG A 24 -3.48 -5.60 -10.90
CA ARG A 24 -4.16 -4.44 -11.49
C ARG A 24 -5.64 -4.34 -11.11
N ASN A 25 -6.00 -4.84 -9.91
CA ASN A 25 -7.36 -4.79 -9.39
C ASN A 25 -7.63 -3.44 -8.70
N PHE A 26 -7.62 -2.37 -9.49
CA PHE A 26 -7.74 -1.01 -8.95
C PHE A 26 -9.09 -0.74 -8.25
N GLU A 27 -10.14 -1.51 -8.54
CA GLU A 27 -11.44 -1.39 -7.87
C GLU A 27 -11.33 -1.74 -6.37
N ASP A 28 -10.59 -2.82 -6.06
CA ASP A 28 -10.34 -3.19 -4.67
C ASP A 28 -9.42 -2.17 -3.98
N LEU A 29 -8.45 -1.60 -4.71
CA LEU A 29 -7.56 -0.56 -4.19
C LEU A 29 -8.33 0.73 -3.83
N LEU A 30 -9.35 1.08 -4.62
CA LEU A 30 -10.26 2.20 -4.36
C LEU A 30 -11.25 1.89 -3.22
N SER A 31 -11.58 0.61 -3.02
CA SER A 31 -12.48 0.13 -1.97
C SER A 31 -11.74 -0.49 -0.78
N TYR A 32 -10.52 -0.03 -0.47
CA TYR A 32 -9.63 -0.69 0.49
C TYR A 32 -10.23 -0.85 1.89
N GLU A 33 -11.20 -0.01 2.29
CA GLU A 33 -11.88 -0.17 3.58
C GLU A 33 -12.64 -1.50 3.70
N LYS A 34 -13.02 -2.12 2.58
CA LYS A 34 -13.68 -3.44 2.55
C LYS A 34 -12.79 -4.56 3.08
N MET A 35 -11.47 -4.38 3.12
CA MET A 35 -10.54 -5.32 3.76
C MET A 35 -10.74 -5.39 5.28
N GLY A 36 -11.42 -4.41 5.88
CA GLY A 36 -11.86 -4.47 7.27
C GLY A 36 -10.81 -3.97 8.25
N ARG A 37 -10.52 -4.74 9.30
CA ARG A 37 -9.77 -4.27 10.47
C ARG A 37 -8.37 -3.76 10.12
N SER A 38 -7.65 -4.48 9.29
CA SER A 38 -6.27 -4.14 8.93
C SER A 38 -6.19 -2.86 8.09
N ALA A 39 -7.15 -2.64 7.19
CA ALA A 39 -7.30 -1.37 6.48
C ALA A 39 -7.63 -0.21 7.44
N LYS A 40 -8.60 -0.39 8.34
CA LYS A 40 -8.98 0.65 9.31
C LYS A 40 -7.84 1.07 10.24
N LEU A 41 -6.97 0.12 10.61
CA LEU A 41 -5.79 0.40 11.44
C LEU A 41 -4.64 1.03 10.64
N SER A 42 -4.48 0.65 9.37
CA SER A 42 -3.39 1.12 8.51
C SER A 42 -3.65 2.48 7.88
N VAL A 43 -4.92 2.82 7.61
CA VAL A 43 -5.34 4.08 6.99
C VAL A 43 -6.45 4.72 7.86
N PRO A 44 -6.10 5.32 9.02
CA PRO A 44 -7.09 6.00 9.87
C PRO A 44 -7.72 7.22 9.19
N THR A 45 -6.92 7.91 8.38
CA THR A 45 -7.34 8.95 7.44
C THR A 45 -6.66 8.70 6.09
N VAL A 46 -7.25 9.22 5.02
CA VAL A 46 -6.86 8.89 3.64
C VAL A 46 -5.58 9.58 3.17
N ASP A 47 -5.09 10.58 3.91
CA ASP A 47 -4.04 11.51 3.49
C ASP A 47 -2.75 10.84 3.02
N HIS A 48 -2.32 9.77 3.72
CA HIS A 48 -1.11 9.02 3.37
C HIS A 48 -1.32 7.91 2.35
N TYR A 49 -2.58 7.53 2.09
CA TYR A 49 -2.93 6.48 1.13
C TYR A 49 -3.20 7.05 -0.26
N VAL A 50 -3.88 8.20 -0.33
CA VAL A 50 -4.31 8.83 -1.59
C VAL A 50 -3.16 9.08 -2.59
N PRO A 51 -1.93 9.50 -2.19
CA PRO A 51 -0.83 9.68 -3.12
C PRO A 51 -0.52 8.45 -3.99
N LEU A 52 -0.66 7.24 -3.43
CA LEU A 52 -0.52 5.98 -4.16
C LEU A 52 -1.48 5.90 -5.36
N LEU A 53 -2.74 6.28 -5.14
CA LEU A 53 -3.78 6.24 -6.17
C LEU A 53 -3.49 7.24 -7.29
N TYR A 54 -2.98 8.43 -6.96
CA TYR A 54 -2.57 9.41 -7.96
C TYR A 54 -1.40 8.90 -8.80
N THR A 55 -0.38 8.32 -8.18
CA THR A 55 0.77 7.74 -8.89
C THR A 55 0.32 6.64 -9.86
N LEU A 56 -0.53 5.72 -9.42
CA LEU A 56 -1.04 4.62 -10.25
C LEU A 56 -2.01 5.10 -11.33
N GLY A 57 -2.85 6.11 -11.04
CA GLY A 57 -3.80 6.67 -12.00
C GLY A 57 -3.16 7.56 -13.07
N ALA A 58 -1.98 8.10 -12.80
CA ALA A 58 -1.18 8.85 -13.77
C ALA A 58 -0.42 7.94 -14.74
N ALA A 59 -0.12 6.69 -14.33
CA ALA A 59 0.58 5.72 -15.14
C ALA A 59 -0.30 5.17 -16.27
N GLY A 60 0.33 4.80 -17.37
CA GLY A 60 -0.33 4.13 -18.49
C GLY A 60 -0.90 2.77 -18.09
N LYS A 61 -1.98 2.35 -18.78
CA LYS A 61 -2.69 1.10 -18.47
C LYS A 61 -1.78 -0.13 -18.42
N ASP A 62 -0.71 -0.16 -19.21
CA ASP A 62 0.21 -1.28 -19.34
C ASP A 62 1.63 -0.94 -18.86
N GLU A 63 1.84 0.24 -18.26
CA GLU A 63 3.14 0.62 -17.72
C GLU A 63 3.52 -0.29 -16.54
N PRO A 64 4.82 -0.61 -16.40
CA PRO A 64 5.29 -1.47 -15.31
C PRO A 64 5.19 -0.74 -13.97
N VAL A 65 4.98 -1.54 -12.92
CA VAL A 65 5.15 -1.09 -11.53
C VAL A 65 6.37 -1.78 -10.94
N GLU A 66 7.31 -1.00 -10.44
CA GLU A 66 8.53 -1.47 -9.81
C GLU A 66 8.54 -1.08 -8.33
N TYR A 67 8.93 -2.01 -7.47
CA TYR A 67 9.12 -1.77 -6.04
C TYR A 67 10.61 -1.73 -5.75
N PHE A 68 11.10 -0.58 -5.28
CA PHE A 68 12.53 -0.37 -5.05
C PHE A 68 12.89 -0.19 -3.56
N HIS A 69 11.89 -0.10 -2.69
CA HIS A 69 12.07 -0.16 -1.25
C HIS A 69 10.85 -0.79 -0.59
N GLU A 70 11.10 -1.68 0.36
CA GLU A 70 10.10 -2.38 1.17
C GLU A 70 10.65 -2.49 2.60
N GLY A 71 9.81 -2.25 3.59
CA GLY A 71 10.23 -2.22 4.99
C GLY A 71 9.17 -1.59 5.88
N PHE A 72 9.41 -1.67 7.19
CA PHE A 72 8.56 -1.05 8.20
C PHE A 72 9.40 -0.34 9.24
N ASP A 73 9.03 0.90 9.54
CA ASP A 73 9.57 1.66 10.66
C ASP A 73 8.51 1.75 11.78
N TYR A 74 8.98 1.87 13.03
CA TYR A 74 8.12 2.07 14.20
C TYR A 74 6.97 1.03 14.34
N SER A 75 7.19 -0.19 13.86
CA SER A 75 6.23 -1.31 13.84
C SER A 75 4.96 -1.15 12.98
N THR A 76 4.66 0.04 12.44
CA THR A 76 3.40 0.31 11.71
C THR A 76 3.58 1.06 10.41
N LEU A 77 4.68 1.80 10.25
CA LEU A 77 4.88 2.67 9.10
C LEU A 77 5.46 1.86 7.95
N SER A 78 4.62 1.48 6.97
CA SER A 78 5.13 0.89 5.73
C SER A 78 5.98 1.91 4.98
N MET A 79 7.19 1.50 4.62
CA MET A 79 8.13 2.27 3.82
C MET A 79 8.10 1.83 2.35
N ARG A 80 7.03 1.14 1.91
CA ARG A 80 6.88 0.69 0.54
C ARG A 80 6.97 1.87 -0.44
N CYS A 81 7.97 1.81 -1.31
CA CYS A 81 8.13 2.74 -2.41
C CYS A 81 7.90 2.03 -3.74
N LEU A 82 7.18 2.70 -4.63
CA LEU A 82 6.95 2.21 -5.99
C LEU A 82 7.22 3.28 -7.03
N LYS A 83 7.54 2.82 -8.23
CA LYS A 83 7.60 3.59 -9.47
C LYS A 83 6.60 2.97 -10.43
N ALA A 84 5.72 3.77 -11.01
CA ALA A 84 4.80 3.36 -12.07
C ALA A 84 5.15 4.18 -13.32
N GLY A 85 5.43 3.50 -14.44
CA GLY A 85 5.99 4.11 -15.65
C GLY A 85 7.44 3.73 -15.94
#